data_AF-A0A4V3IIU3-F1
#
_entry.id   AF-A0A4V3IIU3-F1
#
_cell.length_a   1.000
_cell.length_b   1.000
_cell.length_c   1.000
_cell.angle_alpha   90.00
_cell.angle_beta   90.00
_cell.angle_gamma   90.00
#
_symmetry.space_group_name_H-M   'P 1'
#
loop_
_entity.id
_entity.type
_entity.pdbx_description
1 polymer ?
#
loop_
_entity_poly.entity_id
_entity_poly.type
_entity_poly.pdbx_seq_one_letter_code
_entity_poly.pdbx_strand_id
1 'polypeptide(L)'
;MASFERIVDDGLLIALSAVRMAVKNHIIVGALREHRDFSDSDYAAAVRSELDLLARQNEEDAERVSRQGKGRGRQRSASEITDDDRLEVRQLALRRRVHLKLAGALRAVAADEEQVAGLLERSRTDASEEVGTALTDRLVEQIVDGREPDYAQRRAERVRTLVNTDLAALMSKYRAGPGSGR
;
A
#
# COMPACT_ATOMS: atom_id res chain seq x y z
N MET A 1 -22.98 -7.16 21.85
CA MET A 1 -21.65 -6.54 22.05
C MET A 1 -20.62 -7.51 21.49
N ALA A 2 -19.82 -7.13 20.49
CA ALA A 2 -18.71 -7.98 20.05
C ALA A 2 -17.76 -8.19 21.25
N SER A 3 -17.28 -9.43 21.44
CA SER A 3 -16.27 -9.71 22.48
C SER A 3 -15.02 -8.88 22.19
N PHE A 4 -14.31 -8.46 23.24
CA PHE A 4 -13.05 -7.71 23.11
C PHE A 4 -12.06 -8.41 22.18
N GLU A 5 -11.94 -9.73 22.30
CA GLU A 5 -11.06 -10.55 21.44
C GLU A 5 -11.45 -10.44 19.97
N ARG A 6 -12.75 -10.58 19.65
CA ARG A 6 -13.24 -10.44 18.28
C ARG A 6 -12.90 -9.08 17.66
N ILE A 7 -13.01 -7.99 18.43
CA ILE A 7 -12.66 -6.64 17.94
C ILE A 7 -11.17 -6.55 17.60
N VAL A 8 -10.32 -7.17 18.42
CA VAL A 8 -8.88 -7.22 18.17
C VAL A 8 -8.56 -8.09 16.96
N ASP A 9 -9.19 -9.25 16.83
CA ASP A 9 -8.97 -10.16 15.71
C ASP A 9 -9.40 -9.52 14.38
N ASP A 10 -10.58 -8.92 14.34
CA ASP A 10 -11.08 -8.18 13.17
C ASP A 10 -10.14 -7.00 12.84
N GLY A 11 -9.68 -6.28 13.86
CA GLY A 11 -8.73 -5.17 13.71
C GLY A 11 -7.37 -5.64 13.16
N LEU A 12 -6.89 -6.81 13.58
CA LEU A 12 -5.65 -7.40 13.08
C LEU A 12 -5.80 -7.78 11.61
N LEU A 13 -6.90 -8.43 11.21
CA LEU A 13 -7.15 -8.78 9.80
C LEU A 13 -7.16 -7.56 8.88
N ILE A 14 -7.75 -6.45 9.34
CA ILE A 14 -7.76 -5.18 8.61
C ILE A 14 -6.33 -4.63 8.49
N ALA A 15 -5.58 -4.61 9.60
CA ALA A 15 -4.20 -4.12 9.61
C ALA A 15 -3.28 -4.94 8.69
N LEU A 16 -3.38 -6.28 8.72
CA LEU A 16 -2.61 -7.15 7.83
C LEU A 16 -2.96 -6.94 6.36
N SER A 17 -4.23 -6.64 6.06
CA SER A 17 -4.65 -6.29 4.70
C SER A 17 -4.06 -4.95 4.25
N ALA A 18 -3.98 -3.96 5.15
CA ALA A 18 -3.33 -2.68 4.87
C ALA A 18 -1.82 -2.85 4.60
N VAL A 19 -1.13 -3.67 5.40
CA VAL A 19 0.28 -4.02 5.18
C VAL A 19 0.47 -4.69 3.82
N ARG A 20 -0.37 -5.68 3.47
CA ARG A 20 -0.33 -6.34 2.16
C ARG A 20 -0.45 -5.34 1.02
N MET A 21 -1.36 -4.38 1.14
CA MET A 21 -1.54 -3.34 0.13
C MET A 21 -0.34 -2.38 0.03
N ALA A 22 0.28 -2.00 1.16
CA ALA A 22 1.47 -1.17 1.19
C ALA A 22 2.68 -1.88 0.54
N VAL A 23 2.89 -3.15 0.88
CA VAL A 23 3.98 -3.97 0.32
C VAL A 23 3.77 -4.23 -1.17
N LYS A 24 2.54 -4.54 -1.60
CA LYS A 24 2.17 -4.64 -3.02
C LYS A 24 2.59 -3.40 -3.80
N ASN A 25 2.23 -2.20 -3.28
CA ASN A 25 2.63 -0.95 -3.91
C ASN A 25 4.15 -0.77 -3.96
N HIS A 26 4.85 -1.15 -2.90
CA HIS A 26 6.33 -1.11 -2.86
C HIS A 26 6.93 -2.01 -3.97
N ILE A 27 6.41 -3.23 -4.15
CA ILE A 27 6.83 -4.15 -5.20
C ILE A 27 6.60 -3.55 -6.60
N ILE A 28 5.39 -3.03 -6.86
CA ILE A 28 5.05 -2.43 -8.16
C ILE A 28 5.97 -1.25 -8.47
N VAL A 29 6.13 -0.32 -7.53
CA VAL A 29 7.00 0.86 -7.72
C VAL A 29 8.46 0.45 -7.88
N GLY A 30 8.94 -0.51 -7.09
CA GLY A 30 10.30 -1.03 -7.19
C GLY A 30 10.58 -1.65 -8.56
N ALA A 31 9.66 -2.49 -9.06
CA ALA A 31 9.77 -3.11 -10.37
C ALA A 31 9.79 -2.09 -11.52
N LEU A 32 8.96 -1.04 -11.45
CA LEU A 32 8.86 -0.02 -12.49
C LEU A 32 10.03 0.98 -12.50
N ARG A 33 10.57 1.32 -11.32
CA ARG A 33 11.54 2.42 -11.19
C ARG A 33 12.99 1.97 -11.21
N GLU A 34 13.30 0.81 -10.62
CA GLU A 34 14.70 0.48 -10.28
C GLU A 34 15.33 -0.58 -11.18
N HIS A 35 14.54 -1.29 -12.02
CA HIS A 35 15.00 -2.45 -12.80
C HIS A 35 15.86 -3.43 -11.98
N ARG A 36 15.65 -3.46 -10.65
CA ARG A 36 16.39 -4.32 -9.74
C ARG A 36 15.76 -5.71 -9.73
N ASP A 37 16.61 -6.73 -9.69
CA ASP A 37 16.18 -8.09 -9.44
C ASP A 37 15.47 -8.16 -8.08
N PHE A 38 14.35 -8.88 -8.05
CA PHE A 38 13.55 -9.06 -6.84
C PHE A 38 14.39 -9.77 -5.76
N SER A 39 14.50 -9.16 -4.58
CA SER A 39 15.22 -9.70 -3.43
C SER A 39 14.22 -10.01 -2.32
N ASP A 40 13.92 -11.30 -2.10
CA ASP A 40 12.98 -11.76 -1.06
C ASP A 40 13.35 -11.21 0.33
N SER A 41 14.65 -11.09 0.64
CA SER A 41 15.11 -10.55 1.92
C SER A 41 14.78 -9.06 2.09
N ASP A 42 14.86 -8.28 1.02
CA ASP A 42 14.60 -6.83 1.08
C ASP A 42 13.10 -6.56 1.25
N TYR A 43 12.26 -7.31 0.52
CA TYR A 43 10.82 -7.18 0.66
C TYR A 43 10.28 -7.79 1.97
N ALA A 44 10.91 -8.83 2.51
CA ALA A 44 10.60 -9.32 3.85
C ALA A 44 10.95 -8.28 4.93
N ALA A 45 12.03 -7.52 4.75
CA ALA A 45 12.34 -6.39 5.62
C ALA A 45 11.30 -5.26 5.49
N ALA A 46 10.81 -4.99 4.26
CA ALA A 46 9.73 -4.03 4.03
C ALA A 46 8.44 -4.44 4.76
N VAL A 47 8.03 -5.71 4.69
CA VAL A 47 6.86 -6.22 5.43
C VAL A 47 7.00 -5.98 6.94
N ARG A 48 8.17 -6.30 7.52
CA ARG A 48 8.44 -6.08 8.95
C ARG A 48 8.38 -4.60 9.30
N SER A 49 8.98 -3.75 8.47
CA SER A 49 8.96 -2.29 8.66
C SER A 49 7.52 -1.75 8.67
N GLU A 50 6.66 -2.21 7.76
CA GLU A 50 5.24 -1.79 7.73
C GLU A 50 4.46 -2.29 8.95
N LEU A 51 4.68 -3.53 9.39
CA LEU A 51 4.07 -4.07 10.61
C LEU A 51 4.49 -3.27 11.86
N ASP A 52 5.79 -2.97 11.99
CA ASP A 52 6.33 -2.18 13.09
C ASP A 52 5.82 -0.73 13.06
N LEU A 53 5.70 -0.14 11.87
CA LEU A 53 5.11 1.19 11.70
C LEU A 53 3.67 1.22 12.23
N LEU A 54 2.82 0.27 11.80
CA LEU A 54 1.43 0.18 12.28
C LEU A 54 1.35 -0.13 13.77
N ALA A 55 2.27 -0.94 14.31
CA ALA A 55 2.34 -1.21 15.74
C ALA A 55 2.64 0.06 16.53
N ARG A 56 3.64 0.84 16.11
CA ARG A 56 3.99 2.13 16.75
C ARG A 56 2.84 3.14 16.67
N GLN A 57 2.18 3.25 15.51
CA GLN A 57 1.01 4.10 15.36
C GLN A 57 -0.08 3.71 16.36
N ASN A 58 -0.39 2.42 16.52
CA ASN A 58 -1.36 1.96 17.50
C ASN A 58 -0.97 2.30 18.95
N GLU A 59 0.31 2.27 19.30
CA GLU A 59 0.76 2.72 20.63
C GLU A 59 0.55 4.22 20.84
N GLU A 60 0.91 5.04 19.86
CA GLU A 60 0.67 6.47 19.90
C GLU A 60 -0.83 6.80 19.99
N ASP A 61 -1.67 6.06 19.27
CA ASP A 61 -3.13 6.12 19.37
C ASP A 61 -3.60 5.79 20.79
N ALA A 62 -3.07 4.72 21.40
CA ALA A 62 -3.38 4.33 22.76
C ALA A 62 -2.98 5.42 23.78
N GLU A 63 -1.84 6.09 23.57
CA GLU A 63 -1.39 7.21 24.38
C GLU A 63 -2.28 8.45 24.21
N ARG A 64 -2.68 8.78 22.97
CA ARG A 64 -3.63 9.86 22.69
C ARG A 64 -4.96 9.62 23.39
N VAL A 65 -5.51 8.41 23.27
CA VAL A 65 -6.75 8.01 23.96
C VAL A 65 -6.58 8.09 25.49
N SER A 66 -5.43 7.68 26.03
CA SER A 66 -5.13 7.80 27.47
C SER A 66 -5.12 9.25 27.95
N ARG A 67 -4.46 10.15 27.20
CA ARG A 67 -4.44 11.59 27.52
C ARG A 67 -5.84 12.19 27.49
N GLN A 68 -6.65 11.80 26.51
CA GLN A 68 -8.04 12.25 26.39
C GLN A 68 -8.88 11.82 27.59
N GLY A 69 -8.73 10.57 28.05
CA GLY A 69 -9.42 10.07 29.25
C GLY A 69 -9.01 10.82 30.53
N LYS A 70 -7.71 11.09 30.69
CA LYS A 70 -7.18 11.86 31.84
C LYS A 70 -7.67 13.31 31.84
N GLY A 71 -7.70 13.97 30.69
CA GLY A 71 -8.18 15.35 30.56
C GLY A 71 -9.63 15.49 31.01
N ARG A 72 -10.50 14.57 30.59
CA ARG A 72 -11.92 14.55 30.99
C ARG A 72 -12.12 14.34 32.50
N GLY A 73 -11.38 13.40 33.10
CA GLY A 73 -11.47 13.14 34.54
C GLY A 73 -11.01 14.31 35.41
N ARG A 74 -10.20 15.23 34.86
CA ARG A 74 -9.63 16.38 35.57
C ARG A 74 -10.45 17.67 35.44
N GLN A 75 -11.32 17.74 34.44
CA GLN A 75 -12.15 18.92 34.14
C GLN A 75 -13.52 18.91 34.85
N ARG A 76 -13.92 17.80 35.48
CA ARG A 76 -15.22 17.67 36.13
C ARG A 76 -15.09 17.47 37.63
N SER A 77 -15.88 18.23 38.39
CA SER A 77 -16.02 18.03 39.84
C SER A 77 -16.77 16.72 40.12
N ALA A 78 -16.48 16.07 41.25
CA ALA A 78 -17.08 14.77 41.61
C ALA A 78 -18.62 14.80 41.68
N SER A 79 -19.22 15.99 41.84
CA SER A 79 -20.66 16.24 41.88
C SER A 79 -21.33 16.38 40.50
N GLU A 80 -20.57 16.44 39.40
CA GLU A 80 -21.08 16.74 38.04
C GLU A 80 -20.96 15.55 37.07
N ILE A 81 -20.50 14.38 37.54
CA ILE A 81 -20.29 13.21 36.69
C ILE A 81 -21.61 12.51 36.43
N THR A 82 -22.06 12.52 35.17
CA THR A 82 -23.25 11.79 34.72
C THR A 82 -22.94 10.32 34.41
N ASP A 83 -23.98 9.50 34.23
CA ASP A 83 -23.78 8.09 33.83
C ASP A 83 -23.22 7.98 32.41
N ASP A 84 -23.58 8.90 31.50
CA ASP A 84 -23.00 8.97 30.15
C ASP A 84 -21.48 9.22 30.20
N ASP A 85 -21.02 10.08 31.11
CA ASP A 85 -19.60 10.35 31.29
C ASP A 85 -18.81 9.12 31.75
N ARG A 86 -19.43 8.29 32.60
CA ARG A 86 -18.84 7.02 33.03
C ARG A 86 -18.76 6.02 31.89
N LEU A 87 -19.76 5.99 31.01
CA LEU A 87 -19.76 5.17 29.80
C LEU A 87 -18.66 5.61 28.84
N GLU A 88 -18.50 6.91 28.59
CA GLU A 88 -17.43 7.44 27.75
C GLU A 88 -16.03 7.06 28.26
N VAL A 89 -15.78 7.22 29.57
CA VAL A 89 -14.49 6.83 30.18
C VAL A 89 -14.22 5.33 29.99
N ARG A 90 -15.25 4.48 30.14
CA ARG A 90 -15.13 3.03 29.88
C ARG A 90 -14.86 2.73 28.41
N GLN A 91 -15.48 3.44 27.48
CA GLN A 91 -15.24 3.29 26.05
C GLN A 91 -13.81 3.72 25.67
N LEU A 92 -13.31 4.83 26.20
CA LEU A 92 -11.92 5.26 26.01
C LEU A 92 -10.93 4.22 26.58
N ALA A 93 -11.22 3.66 27.75
CA ALA A 93 -10.40 2.60 28.34
C ALA A 93 -10.42 1.31 27.50
N LEU A 94 -11.57 0.95 26.90
CA LEU A 94 -11.67 -0.16 25.96
C LEU A 94 -10.84 0.11 24.69
N ARG A 95 -11.03 1.28 24.07
CA ARG A 95 -10.31 1.68 22.85
C ARG A 95 -8.80 1.68 23.06
N ARG A 96 -8.31 2.20 24.19
CA ARG A 96 -6.88 2.13 24.56
C ARG A 96 -6.38 0.69 24.61
N ARG A 97 -7.15 -0.22 25.25
CA ARG A 97 -6.77 -1.63 25.36
C ARG A 97 -6.72 -2.33 24.00
N VAL A 98 -7.67 -2.03 23.11
CA VAL A 98 -7.68 -2.57 21.74
C VAL A 98 -6.42 -2.15 21.00
N HIS A 99 -6.09 -0.86 20.98
CA HIS A 99 -4.88 -0.36 20.31
C HIS A 99 -3.59 -1.01 20.84
N LEU A 100 -3.42 -1.12 22.16
CA LEU A 100 -2.24 -1.80 22.73
C LEU A 100 -2.17 -3.29 22.38
N LYS A 101 -3.31 -3.98 22.38
CA LYS A 101 -3.36 -5.40 22.02
C LYS A 101 -3.06 -5.62 20.54
N LEU A 102 -3.59 -4.76 19.66
CA LEU A 102 -3.27 -4.74 18.24
C LEU A 102 -1.78 -4.49 17.99
N ALA A 103 -1.17 -3.50 18.66
CA ALA A 103 0.26 -3.24 18.55
C ALA A 103 1.11 -4.46 18.94
N GLY A 104 0.75 -5.13 20.04
CA GLY A 104 1.40 -6.39 20.45
C GLY A 104 1.23 -7.51 19.43
N ALA A 105 0.03 -7.69 18.88
CA ALA A 105 -0.25 -8.71 17.88
C ALA A 105 0.52 -8.46 16.56
N LEU A 106 0.59 -7.20 16.11
CA LEU A 106 1.36 -6.83 14.92
C LEU A 106 2.85 -7.13 15.08
N ARG A 107 3.43 -6.85 16.25
CA ARG A 107 4.82 -7.22 16.54
C ARG A 107 5.04 -8.73 16.60
N ALA A 108 4.09 -9.48 17.14
CA ALA A 108 4.17 -10.93 17.15
C ALA A 108 4.19 -11.48 15.71
N VAL A 109 3.37 -10.92 14.82
CA VAL A 109 3.39 -11.25 13.40
C VAL A 109 4.72 -10.85 12.75
N ALA A 110 5.27 -9.66 13.06
CA ALA A 110 6.55 -9.21 12.49
C ALA A 110 7.75 -10.08 12.91
N ALA A 111 7.67 -10.69 14.10
CA ALA A 111 8.68 -11.61 14.62
C ALA A 111 8.54 -13.05 14.08
N ASP A 112 7.40 -13.39 13.47
CA ASP A 112 7.13 -14.70 12.90
C ASP A 112 7.51 -14.72 11.41
N GLU A 113 8.60 -15.43 11.09
CA GLU A 113 9.13 -15.51 9.72
C GLU A 113 8.14 -16.16 8.74
N GLU A 114 7.35 -17.14 9.18
CA GLU A 114 6.37 -17.82 8.32
C GLU A 114 5.22 -16.88 7.96
N GLN A 115 4.74 -16.10 8.94
CA GLN A 115 3.69 -15.11 8.70
C GLN A 115 4.19 -13.97 7.79
N VAL A 116 5.42 -13.50 8.00
CA VAL A 116 6.04 -12.46 7.15
C VAL A 116 6.19 -12.97 5.72
N ALA A 117 6.70 -14.18 5.53
CA ALA A 117 6.83 -14.80 4.21
C ALA A 117 5.45 -14.98 3.54
N GLY A 118 4.43 -15.43 4.29
CA GLY A 118 3.08 -15.58 3.78
C GLY A 118 2.43 -14.25 3.35
N LEU A 119 2.69 -13.16 4.08
CA LEU A 119 2.25 -11.82 3.68
C LEU A 119 2.97 -11.33 2.43
N LEU A 120 4.27 -11.57 2.33
CA LEU A 120 5.07 -11.20 1.17
C LEU A 120 4.57 -11.91 -0.10
N GLU A 121 4.41 -13.23 -0.05
CA GLU A 121 3.97 -14.03 -1.20
C GLU A 121 2.58 -13.62 -1.71
N ARG A 122 1.66 -13.31 -0.79
CA ARG A 122 0.34 -12.77 -1.17
C ARG A 122 0.48 -11.38 -1.79
N SER A 123 1.31 -10.50 -1.21
CA SER A 123 1.56 -9.16 -1.76
C SER A 123 2.17 -9.22 -3.17
N ARG A 124 3.07 -10.19 -3.41
CA ARG A 124 3.71 -10.45 -4.70
C ARG A 124 2.74 -10.97 -5.75
N THR A 125 1.88 -11.90 -5.36
CA THR A 125 0.79 -12.39 -6.22
C THR A 125 -0.13 -11.24 -6.60
N ASP A 126 -0.64 -10.49 -5.62
CA ASP A 126 -1.53 -9.34 -5.85
C ASP A 126 -0.87 -8.29 -6.78
N ALA A 127 0.44 -8.04 -6.61
CA ALA A 127 1.19 -7.09 -7.44
C ALA A 127 1.32 -7.58 -8.89
N SER A 128 1.61 -8.87 -9.08
CA SER A 128 1.77 -9.47 -10.40
C SER A 128 0.47 -9.50 -11.18
N GLU A 129 -0.64 -9.81 -10.49
CA GLU A 129 -1.98 -9.75 -11.07
C GLU A 129 -2.34 -8.32 -11.50
N GLU A 130 -2.12 -7.32 -10.64
CA GLU A 130 -2.43 -5.92 -10.95
C GLU A 130 -1.62 -5.38 -12.14
N VAL A 131 -0.32 -5.68 -12.20
CA VAL A 131 0.53 -5.32 -13.34
C VAL A 131 0.08 -6.04 -14.61
N GLY A 132 -0.29 -7.32 -14.51
CA GLY A 132 -0.81 -8.11 -15.63
C GLY A 132 -2.12 -7.57 -16.19
N THR A 133 -3.06 -7.20 -15.32
CA THR A 133 -4.31 -6.55 -15.70
C THR A 133 -4.05 -5.21 -16.37
N ALA A 134 -3.23 -4.34 -15.77
CA ALA A 134 -2.91 -3.04 -16.35
C ALA A 134 -2.22 -3.14 -17.72
N LEU A 135 -1.34 -4.15 -17.91
CA LEU A 135 -0.73 -4.41 -19.21
C LEU A 135 -1.75 -4.91 -20.23
N THR A 136 -2.64 -5.82 -19.83
CA THR A 136 -3.69 -6.36 -20.70
C THR A 136 -4.64 -5.26 -21.15
N ASP A 137 -5.09 -4.41 -20.24
CA ASP A 137 -5.98 -3.30 -20.55
C ASP A 137 -5.32 -2.33 -21.53
N ARG A 138 -4.04 -1.98 -21.28
CA ARG A 138 -3.27 -1.14 -22.19
C ARG A 138 -3.09 -1.77 -23.56
N LEU A 139 -2.87 -3.10 -23.63
CA LEU A 139 -2.75 -3.80 -24.90
C LEU A 139 -4.07 -3.82 -25.66
N VAL A 140 -5.19 -4.05 -24.96
CA VAL A 140 -6.55 -4.01 -25.56
C VAL A 140 -6.84 -2.64 -26.15
N GLU A 141 -6.51 -1.55 -25.46
CA GLU A 141 -6.64 -0.19 -25.99
C GLU A 141 -5.76 0.06 -27.24
N GLN A 142 -4.65 -0.66 -27.37
CA GLN A 142 -3.75 -0.56 -28.51
C GLN A 142 -4.12 -1.51 -29.67
N ILE A 143 -5.01 -2.47 -29.46
CA ILE A 143 -5.50 -3.34 -30.53
C ILE A 143 -6.35 -2.49 -31.47
N VAL A 144 -5.79 -2.21 -32.65
CA VAL A 144 -6.54 -1.58 -33.73
C VAL A 144 -7.33 -2.66 -34.46
N ASP A 145 -8.66 -2.55 -34.49
CA ASP A 145 -9.48 -3.46 -35.27
C ASP A 145 -9.27 -3.20 -36.77
N GLY A 146 -8.70 -4.20 -37.46
CA GLY A 146 -8.45 -4.16 -38.89
C GLY A 146 -9.72 -4.16 -39.76
N ARG A 147 -10.89 -4.37 -39.16
CA ARG A 147 -12.19 -4.38 -39.83
C ARG A 147 -12.89 -3.02 -39.80
N GLU A 148 -12.33 -2.01 -39.12
CA GLU A 148 -12.87 -0.66 -39.14
C GLU A 148 -12.85 -0.09 -40.57
N PRO A 149 -13.96 0.52 -41.05
CA PRO A 149 -14.06 1.00 -42.43
C PRO A 149 -13.01 2.06 -42.80
N ASP A 150 -12.46 2.77 -41.81
CA ASP A 150 -11.43 3.80 -41.90
C ASP A 150 -10.03 3.31 -41.48
N TYR A 151 -9.85 2.01 -41.18
CA TYR A 151 -8.58 1.42 -40.73
C TYR A 151 -7.40 1.75 -41.65
N ALA A 152 -7.59 1.62 -42.97
CA ALA A 152 -6.53 1.84 -43.94
C ALA A 152 -6.02 3.30 -43.95
N GLN A 153 -6.94 4.27 -43.80
CA GLN A 153 -6.59 5.70 -43.72
C GLN A 153 -5.88 6.02 -42.40
N ARG A 154 -6.44 5.59 -41.27
CA ARG A 154 -5.86 5.79 -39.94
C ARG A 154 -4.49 5.11 -39.80
N ARG A 155 -4.29 3.94 -40.43
CA ARG A 155 -3.00 3.26 -40.50
C ARG A 155 -1.97 4.08 -41.27
N ALA A 156 -2.33 4.63 -42.43
CA ALA A 156 -1.43 5.45 -43.23
C ALA A 156 -0.97 6.71 -42.48
N GLU A 157 -1.87 7.33 -41.71
CA GLU A 157 -1.55 8.46 -40.84
C GLU A 157 -0.60 8.07 -39.71
N ARG A 158 -0.88 6.98 -38.98
CA ARG A 158 0.02 6.48 -37.92
C ARG A 158 1.42 6.15 -38.44
N VAL A 159 1.52 5.52 -39.61
CA VAL A 159 2.82 5.20 -40.24
C VAL A 159 3.57 6.48 -40.63
N ARG A 160 2.89 7.49 -41.18
CA ARG A 160 3.53 8.78 -41.49
C ARG A 160 4.06 9.47 -40.23
N THR A 161 3.29 9.48 -39.14
CA THR A 161 3.72 10.05 -37.86
C THR A 161 4.93 9.31 -37.29
N LEU A 162 4.91 7.97 -37.31
CA LEU A 162 6.05 7.15 -36.85
C LEU A 162 7.33 7.47 -37.64
N VAL A 163 7.25 7.55 -38.97
CA VAL A 163 8.42 7.80 -39.83
C VAL A 163 8.93 9.24 -39.65
N ASN A 164 8.03 10.22 -39.72
CA ASN A 164 8.42 11.63 -39.81
C ASN A 164 8.76 12.25 -38.45
N THR A 165 8.17 11.75 -37.36
CA THR A 165 8.37 12.30 -36.02
C THR A 165 9.28 11.41 -35.21
N ASP A 166 8.86 10.16 -34.98
CA ASP A 166 9.53 9.29 -34.00
C ASP A 166 10.87 8.76 -34.52
N LEU A 167 10.90 8.21 -35.75
CA LEU A 167 12.14 7.72 -36.35
C LEU A 167 13.11 8.86 -36.65
N ALA A 168 12.62 10.01 -37.12
CA ALA A 168 13.46 11.18 -37.37
C ALA A 168 14.11 11.70 -36.08
N ALA A 169 13.36 11.75 -34.97
CA ALA A 169 13.89 12.11 -33.65
C ALA A 169 14.93 11.10 -33.16
N LEU A 170 14.71 9.80 -33.39
CA LEU A 170 15.68 8.75 -33.03
C LEU A 170 16.98 8.86 -33.84
N MET A 171 16.89 9.07 -35.16
CA MET A 171 18.05 9.26 -36.03
C MET A 171 18.84 10.51 -35.66
N SER A 172 18.15 11.60 -35.30
CA SER A 172 18.80 12.83 -34.81
C SER A 172 19.60 12.59 -33.53
N LYS A 173 19.02 11.88 -32.55
CA LYS A 173 19.72 11.49 -31.32
C LYS A 173 20.94 10.61 -31.58
N TYR A 174 20.83 9.64 -32.49
CA TYR A 174 21.94 8.75 -32.85
C TYR A 174 23.05 9.46 -33.62
N ARG A 175 22.70 10.48 -34.41
CA ARG A 175 23.67 11.33 -35.12
C ARG A 175 24.36 12.34 -34.20
N ALA A 176 23.77 12.63 -33.04
CA ALA A 176 24.25 13.61 -32.07
C ALA A 176 25.18 13.04 -30.97
N GLY A 177 25.51 11.74 -30.93
CA GLY A 177 26.59 11.24 -30.06
C GLY A 177 26.97 9.75 -30.26
N PRO A 178 28.20 9.30 -29.87
CA PRO A 178 29.42 10.00 -29.49
C PRO A 178 30.51 9.84 -30.57
N GLY A 179 30.73 10.87 -31.39
CA GLY A 179 31.73 10.81 -32.48
C GLY A 179 32.40 12.14 -32.81
N SER A 180 32.31 13.13 -31.92
CA SER A 180 32.88 14.47 -32.11
C SER A 180 33.68 14.90 -30.88
N GLY A 181 34.70 14.12 -30.55
CA GLY A 181 35.71 14.44 -29.55
C GLY A 181 36.98 13.67 -29.89
N ARG A 182 37.70 14.13 -30.92
CA ARG A 182 39.11 13.84 -31.13
C ARG A 182 39.91 15.03 -30.64
#